data_AF-A0A5C4XEQ9-F1
#
_entry.id   AF-A0A5C4XEQ9-F1
#
_cell.length_a   1.000
_cell.length_b   1.000
_cell.length_c   1.000
_cell.angle_alpha   90.00
_cell.angle_beta   90.00
_cell.angle_gamma   90.00
#
_symmetry.space_group_name_H-M   'P 1'
#
loop_
_entity.id
_entity.type
_entity.pdbx_description
1 polymer ?
#
loop_
_entity_poly.entity_id
_entity_poly.type
_entity_poly.pdbx_seq_one_letter_code
_entity_poly.pdbx_strand_id
1 'polypeptide(L)'
;MRVELFDFDLPEENIALRPANPRDSARFLVVRPEAEPVLADHRVFELPDFLKPGDALVFNDTKVIPAQLEGIRHREGAGGQQVSATLHMRTEQDVWKAFAKPGKRIKVGDRIEFGHGTETCLLGSLMATVEEKGEGGEVTLRFDLSGPALDEAIMSVGHIPLPPYIAAKRAEDEKDRQDYQTIYAREEGAVAAPTAGLHFTPDLFAKLDAASIERHFVTLHVGAGTFLPMKVDDTVDHKMHQEIGYVSAEIAERLNAVKARGGRIVCVGTTSLRLIESAASEDGKILPWSGPTGIFITPGYRFKAVDLLMTNFHLPKSTLFMLVSAFCGLETMRHAYAHAIQTGYRFYSYGDSSLLFRKD
;
A
#
# COMPACT_ATOMS: atom_id res chain seq x y z
N MET A 1 1.80 -14.06 18.81
CA MET A 1 3.22 -14.36 18.50
C MET A 1 4.03 -13.12 18.85
N ARG A 2 5.26 -13.28 19.34
CA ARG A 2 6.11 -12.12 19.67
C ARG A 2 6.56 -11.37 18.42
N VAL A 3 6.43 -10.05 18.42
CA VAL A 3 6.83 -9.18 17.28
C VAL A 3 8.34 -9.26 17.01
N GLU A 4 9.14 -9.54 18.04
CA GLU A 4 10.60 -9.67 17.95
C GLU A 4 11.05 -10.81 17.00
N LEU A 5 10.22 -11.82 16.76
CA LEU A 5 10.51 -12.90 15.81
C LEU A 5 10.61 -12.41 14.35
N PHE A 6 10.10 -11.21 14.10
CA PHE A 6 10.03 -10.58 12.78
C PHE A 6 11.04 -9.43 12.65
N ASP A 7 12.03 -9.38 13.53
CA ASP A 7 13.12 -8.42 13.50
C ASP A 7 14.27 -8.89 12.61
N PHE A 8 14.96 -7.93 12.00
CA PHE A 8 16.21 -8.13 11.27
C PHE A 8 16.91 -6.78 11.05
N ASP A 9 18.23 -6.80 10.93
CA ASP A 9 19.01 -5.60 10.67
C ASP A 9 18.88 -5.20 9.20
N LEU A 10 18.31 -4.03 8.94
CA LEU A 10 18.19 -3.44 7.60
C LEU A 10 19.09 -2.21 7.48
N PRO A 11 20.20 -2.28 6.73
CA PRO A 11 21.05 -1.11 6.51
C PRO A 11 20.31 0.01 5.77
N GLU A 12 20.58 1.27 6.13
CA GLU A 12 19.88 2.42 5.52
C GLU A 12 20.15 2.53 4.02
N GLU A 13 21.33 2.13 3.56
CA GLU A 13 21.75 2.13 2.15
C GLU A 13 20.95 1.17 1.28
N ASN A 14 20.32 0.14 1.88
CA ASN A 14 19.43 -0.76 1.16
C ASN A 14 18.04 -0.13 0.92
N ILE A 15 17.68 0.99 1.56
CA ILE A 15 16.35 1.60 1.41
C ILE A 15 16.31 2.49 0.16
N ALA A 16 15.50 2.11 -0.83
CA ALA A 16 15.39 2.89 -2.07
C ALA A 16 14.61 4.18 -1.87
N LEU A 17 15.21 5.29 -2.34
CA LEU A 17 14.57 6.62 -2.39
C LEU A 17 13.94 6.94 -3.75
N ARG A 18 14.25 6.14 -4.79
CA ARG A 18 13.75 6.24 -6.17
C ARG A 18 13.60 4.85 -6.80
N PRO A 19 12.64 4.67 -7.71
CA PRO A 19 12.48 3.41 -8.44
C PRO A 19 13.65 3.17 -9.39
N ALA A 20 13.82 1.92 -9.83
CA ALA A 20 14.70 1.61 -10.96
C ALA A 20 14.16 2.25 -12.25
N ASN A 21 15.04 2.50 -13.23
CA ASN A 21 14.64 3.01 -14.55
C ASN A 21 15.34 2.20 -15.67
N PRO A 22 14.59 1.48 -16.53
CA PRO A 22 13.12 1.31 -16.49
C PRO A 22 12.68 0.52 -15.25
N ARG A 23 11.41 0.65 -14.84
CA ARG A 23 10.93 0.12 -13.55
C ARG A 23 11.01 -1.41 -13.45
N ASP A 24 10.77 -2.10 -14.56
CA ASP A 24 10.88 -3.55 -14.69
C ASP A 24 12.33 -4.07 -14.74
N SER A 25 13.34 -3.19 -14.74
CA SER A 25 14.75 -3.57 -14.61
C SER A 25 15.17 -3.87 -13.16
N ALA A 26 14.29 -3.56 -12.19
CA ALA A 26 14.48 -3.88 -10.77
C ALA A 26 14.79 -5.36 -10.56
N ARG A 27 15.55 -5.67 -9.50
CA ARG A 27 15.86 -7.06 -9.17
C ARG A 27 14.60 -7.78 -8.68
N PHE A 28 14.60 -9.10 -8.85
CA PHE A 28 13.46 -9.95 -8.58
C PHE A 28 13.91 -11.24 -7.92
N LEU A 29 13.63 -11.39 -6.62
CA LEU A 29 13.96 -12.61 -5.91
C LEU A 29 12.80 -13.60 -6.00
N VAL A 30 13.01 -14.74 -6.65
CA VAL A 30 12.03 -15.82 -6.68
C VAL A 30 12.26 -16.75 -5.49
N VAL A 31 11.22 -16.93 -4.67
CA VAL A 31 11.25 -17.73 -3.43
C VAL A 31 10.28 -18.90 -3.58
N ARG A 32 10.83 -20.12 -3.63
CA ARG A 32 10.10 -21.39 -3.74
C ARG A 32 10.42 -22.28 -2.54
N PRO A 33 9.62 -22.24 -1.46
CA PRO A 33 9.90 -22.96 -0.21
C PRO A 33 10.14 -24.47 -0.37
N GLU A 34 9.56 -25.08 -1.41
CA GLU A 34 9.61 -26.53 -1.66
C GLU A 34 10.50 -26.93 -2.85
N ALA A 35 11.24 -25.99 -3.43
CA ALA A 35 12.12 -26.26 -4.57
C ALA A 35 13.61 -26.19 -4.17
N GLU A 36 14.46 -26.78 -5.01
CA GLU A 36 15.92 -26.66 -4.93
C GLU A 36 16.45 -26.07 -6.26
N PRO A 37 17.07 -24.87 -6.26
CA PRO A 37 17.28 -23.99 -5.11
C PRO A 37 16.00 -23.27 -4.67
N VAL A 38 15.92 -22.98 -3.36
CA VAL A 38 14.80 -22.23 -2.73
C VAL A 38 14.75 -20.78 -3.24
N LEU A 39 15.91 -20.17 -3.48
CA LEU A 39 16.06 -18.78 -3.89
C LEU A 39 16.68 -18.71 -5.29
N ALA A 40 16.17 -17.82 -6.15
CA ALA A 40 16.78 -17.52 -7.43
C ALA A 40 16.71 -16.02 -7.74
N ASP A 41 17.85 -15.45 -8.13
CA ASP A 41 18.00 -14.05 -8.52
C ASP A 41 17.61 -13.82 -9.98
N HIS A 42 16.67 -12.91 -10.20
CA HIS A 42 16.13 -12.54 -11.51
C HIS A 42 15.92 -11.02 -11.59
N ARG A 43 15.24 -10.58 -12.66
CA ARG A 43 14.73 -9.23 -12.87
C ARG A 43 13.24 -9.25 -13.12
N VAL A 44 12.56 -8.15 -12.79
CA VAL A 44 11.09 -8.11 -12.83
C VAL A 44 10.55 -8.33 -14.25
N PHE A 45 11.26 -7.90 -15.29
CA PHE A 45 10.84 -8.17 -16.68
C PHE A 45 10.76 -9.67 -17.04
N GLU A 46 11.36 -10.55 -16.23
CA GLU A 46 11.33 -12.02 -16.36
C GLU A 46 10.11 -12.65 -15.65
N LEU A 47 9.24 -11.85 -15.01
CA LEU A 47 8.02 -12.34 -14.36
C LEU A 47 7.21 -13.34 -15.21
N PRO A 48 6.99 -13.13 -16.54
CA PRO A 48 6.23 -14.07 -17.36
C PRO A 48 6.79 -15.49 -17.36
N ASP A 49 8.10 -15.68 -17.17
CA ASP A 49 8.77 -16.98 -17.20
C ASP A 49 8.41 -17.88 -16.00
N PHE A 50 7.82 -17.28 -14.96
CA PHE A 50 7.35 -17.99 -13.75
C PHE A 50 5.83 -18.23 -13.73
N LEU A 51 5.14 -17.71 -14.75
CA LEU A 51 3.70 -17.83 -14.92
C LEU A 51 3.36 -18.91 -15.97
N LYS A 52 2.13 -19.38 -15.95
CA LYS A 52 1.60 -20.36 -16.90
C LYS A 52 0.45 -19.71 -17.68
N PRO A 53 0.28 -20.03 -18.97
CA PRO A 53 -0.91 -19.62 -19.72
C PRO A 53 -2.19 -19.97 -18.93
N GLY A 54 -3.10 -19.00 -18.81
CA GLY A 54 -4.32 -19.13 -18.02
C GLY A 54 -4.21 -18.79 -16.54
N ASP A 55 -3.02 -18.43 -16.03
CA ASP A 55 -2.88 -17.76 -14.74
C ASP A 55 -3.46 -16.34 -14.79
N ALA A 56 -3.85 -15.82 -13.63
CA ALA A 56 -4.39 -14.48 -13.47
C ALA A 56 -3.56 -13.64 -12.50
N LEU A 57 -3.13 -12.47 -12.97
CA LEU A 57 -2.56 -11.42 -12.13
C LEU A 57 -3.67 -10.50 -11.61
N VAL A 58 -3.67 -10.29 -10.30
CA VAL A 58 -4.61 -9.41 -9.61
C VAL A 58 -3.89 -8.15 -9.13
N PHE A 59 -4.27 -7.01 -9.67
CA PHE A 59 -3.68 -5.70 -9.40
C PHE A 59 -4.60 -4.86 -8.52
N ASN A 60 -4.02 -4.00 -7.68
CA ASN A 60 -4.77 -2.92 -7.03
C ASN A 60 -4.69 -1.64 -7.89
N ASP A 61 -5.82 -1.18 -8.43
CA ASP A 61 -5.89 -0.01 -9.32
C ASP A 61 -6.15 1.32 -8.62
N THR A 62 -6.05 1.35 -7.28
CA THR A 62 -6.17 2.59 -6.54
C THR A 62 -5.15 3.63 -7.01
N LYS A 63 -5.62 4.87 -7.10
CA LYS A 63 -4.86 6.06 -7.44
C LYS A 63 -4.58 6.89 -6.19
N VAL A 64 -3.33 7.34 -6.06
CA VAL A 64 -2.89 8.15 -4.93
C VAL A 64 -3.40 9.57 -5.14
N ILE A 65 -4.09 10.08 -4.15
CA ILE A 65 -4.51 11.48 -4.10
C ILE A 65 -3.45 12.29 -3.33
N PRO A 66 -3.30 13.60 -3.59
CA PRO A 66 -2.41 14.47 -2.84
C PRO A 66 -3.01 14.77 -1.45
N ALA A 67 -3.06 13.74 -0.61
CA ALA A 67 -3.72 13.74 0.70
C ALA A 67 -2.87 14.38 1.82
N GLN A 68 -1.65 14.85 1.54
CA GLN A 68 -0.85 15.59 2.51
C GLN A 68 -1.20 17.08 2.45
N LEU A 69 -1.89 17.58 3.47
CA LEU A 69 -2.29 18.97 3.57
C LEU A 69 -1.42 19.72 4.58
N GLU A 70 -0.94 20.89 4.20
CA GLU A 70 -0.24 21.83 5.07
C GLU A 70 -1.09 23.06 5.31
N GLY A 71 -1.17 23.51 6.56
CA GLY A 71 -2.08 24.58 6.95
C GLY A 71 -1.76 25.27 8.27
N ILE A 72 -2.60 26.23 8.62
CA ILE A 72 -2.52 27.00 9.85
C ILE A 72 -3.80 26.79 10.65
N ARG A 73 -3.64 26.35 11.89
CA ARG A 73 -4.72 26.29 12.87
C ARG A 73 -4.87 27.63 13.56
N HIS A 74 -6.05 28.22 13.43
CA HIS A 74 -6.45 29.47 14.07
C HIS A 74 -7.19 29.20 15.38
N ARG A 75 -6.84 29.92 16.44
CA ARG A 75 -7.56 29.89 17.73
C ARG A 75 -7.53 31.26 18.36
N GLU A 76 -8.67 31.76 18.83
CA GLU A 76 -8.75 33.05 19.51
C GLU A 76 -7.77 33.12 20.70
N GLY A 77 -7.03 34.23 20.79
CA GLY A 77 -6.04 34.47 21.84
C GLY A 77 -4.74 33.68 21.72
N ALA A 78 -4.55 32.89 20.65
CA ALA A 78 -3.30 32.20 20.35
C ALA A 78 -2.81 32.53 18.94
N GLY A 79 -1.49 32.59 18.73
CA GLY A 79 -0.93 32.72 17.38
C GLY A 79 -1.29 31.53 16.49
N GLY A 80 -1.31 31.75 15.17
CA GLY A 80 -1.46 30.69 14.18
C GLY A 80 -0.42 29.60 14.37
N GLN A 81 -0.85 28.34 14.41
CA GLN A 81 0.03 27.18 14.56
C GLN A 81 0.07 26.43 13.25
N GLN A 82 1.27 26.20 12.70
CA GLN A 82 1.44 25.29 11.57
C GLN A 82 0.98 23.88 11.93
N VAL A 83 0.20 23.28 11.04
CA VAL A 83 -0.34 21.94 11.15
C VAL A 83 -0.22 21.24 9.81
N SER A 84 0.24 20.01 9.83
CA SER A 84 0.12 19.10 8.70
C SER A 84 -0.94 18.05 8.99
N ALA A 85 -1.68 17.63 7.97
CA ALA A 85 -2.69 16.59 8.05
C ALA A 85 -2.58 15.65 6.85
N THR A 86 -2.28 14.38 7.10
CA THR A 86 -2.35 13.34 6.06
C THR A 86 -3.74 12.72 6.10
N LEU A 87 -4.60 13.02 5.14
CA LEU A 87 -5.91 12.37 5.01
C LEU A 87 -5.71 10.86 4.85
N HIS A 88 -6.60 10.02 5.37
CA HIS A 88 -6.48 8.57 5.20
C HIS A 88 -7.76 7.78 5.01
N MET A 89 -8.93 8.32 5.38
CA MET A 89 -10.19 7.64 5.15
C MET A 89 -11.33 8.65 5.04
N ARG A 90 -11.98 8.69 3.88
CA ARG A 90 -13.21 9.46 3.67
C ARG A 90 -14.38 8.70 4.29
N THR A 91 -15.12 9.33 5.18
CA THR A 91 -16.27 8.71 5.85
C THR A 91 -17.61 9.29 5.37
N GLU A 92 -17.60 10.52 4.86
CA GLU A 92 -18.77 11.21 4.29
C GLU A 92 -18.37 12.06 3.07
N GLN A 93 -19.31 12.81 2.49
CA GLN A 93 -19.03 13.68 1.34
C GLN A 93 -18.11 14.86 1.68
N ASP A 94 -17.99 15.22 2.95
CA ASP A 94 -17.23 16.35 3.48
C ASP A 94 -16.34 15.96 4.67
N VAL A 95 -16.32 14.68 5.07
CA VAL A 95 -15.60 14.21 6.27
C VAL A 95 -14.48 13.24 5.93
N TRP A 96 -13.31 13.53 6.49
CA TRP A 96 -12.13 12.67 6.42
C TRP A 96 -11.53 12.42 7.80
N LYS A 97 -11.08 11.20 8.04
CA LYS A 97 -10.08 10.93 9.06
C LYS A 97 -8.68 11.26 8.53
N ALA A 98 -7.86 11.87 9.36
CA ALA A 98 -6.52 12.31 9.03
C ALA A 98 -5.55 12.12 10.21
N PHE A 99 -4.27 11.92 9.93
CA PHE A 99 -3.22 12.00 10.95
C PHE A 99 -2.62 13.40 10.97
N ALA A 100 -2.83 14.13 12.06
CA ALA A 100 -2.37 15.50 12.19
C ALA A 100 -1.04 15.62 12.98
N LYS A 101 -0.18 16.54 12.56
CA LYS A 101 1.05 16.92 13.28
C LYS A 101 1.10 18.45 13.46
N PRO A 102 1.37 18.97 14.68
CA PRO A 102 1.50 18.25 15.95
C PRO A 102 0.12 17.89 16.55
N GLY A 103 -0.35 16.65 16.37
CA GLY A 103 -1.70 16.20 16.78
C GLY A 103 -2.02 16.36 18.27
N LYS A 104 -1.01 16.37 19.16
CA LYS A 104 -1.21 16.68 20.59
C LYS A 104 -1.78 18.08 20.82
N ARG A 105 -1.45 19.06 19.95
CA ARG A 105 -1.87 20.46 20.07
C ARG A 105 -3.23 20.75 19.43
N ILE A 106 -3.76 19.79 18.67
CA ILE A 106 -5.08 19.87 18.03
C ILE A 106 -6.17 19.50 19.05
N LYS A 107 -7.26 20.26 19.05
CA LYS A 107 -8.44 20.08 19.89
C LYS A 107 -9.69 20.02 19.00
N VAL A 108 -10.72 19.35 19.49
CA VAL A 108 -12.07 19.41 18.91
C VAL A 108 -12.54 20.87 18.86
N GLY A 109 -13.14 21.26 17.75
CA GLY A 109 -13.57 22.63 17.45
C GLY A 109 -12.48 23.55 16.88
N ASP A 110 -11.22 23.10 16.80
CA ASP A 110 -10.19 23.89 16.12
C ASP A 110 -10.53 24.03 14.62
N ARG A 111 -10.36 25.24 14.07
CA ARG A 111 -10.43 25.50 12.63
C ARG A 111 -9.02 25.53 12.03
N ILE A 112 -8.86 24.81 10.92
CA ILE A 112 -7.59 24.69 10.20
C ILE A 112 -7.81 25.17 8.77
N GLU A 113 -6.96 26.09 8.34
CA GLU A 113 -6.89 26.60 6.98
C GLU A 113 -5.73 25.94 6.25
N PHE A 114 -6.03 25.11 5.25
CA PHE A 114 -5.04 24.45 4.40
C PHE A 114 -4.78 25.26 3.12
N GLY A 115 -3.58 25.12 2.56
CA GLY A 115 -3.17 25.88 1.37
C GLY A 115 -2.45 27.21 1.70
N HIS A 116 -1.84 27.31 2.88
CA HIS A 116 -0.92 28.40 3.22
C HIS A 116 0.53 27.90 3.20
N GLY A 117 1.15 27.94 2.02
CA GLY A 117 2.57 27.68 1.81
C GLY A 117 3.20 28.72 0.88
N THR A 118 4.52 28.91 0.96
CA THR A 118 5.26 29.90 0.15
C THR A 118 5.24 29.63 -1.36
N GLU A 119 4.73 28.48 -1.80
CA GLU A 119 4.69 28.06 -3.21
C GLU A 119 3.28 27.69 -3.71
N THR A 120 2.23 27.84 -2.91
CA THR A 120 0.86 27.54 -3.35
C THR A 120 0.21 28.78 -3.96
N CYS A 121 -0.27 28.66 -5.20
CA CYS A 121 -1.03 29.70 -5.86
C CYS A 121 -2.25 30.10 -5.01
N LEU A 122 -2.57 31.39 -4.97
CA LEU A 122 -3.68 32.06 -4.25
C LEU A 122 -5.10 31.61 -4.65
N LEU A 123 -5.27 30.40 -5.18
CA LEU A 123 -6.54 29.83 -5.62
C LEU A 123 -7.07 28.85 -4.57
N GLY A 124 -7.75 29.42 -3.57
CA GLY A 124 -8.63 28.69 -2.65
C GLY A 124 -7.91 28.14 -1.41
N SER A 125 -8.10 28.79 -0.26
CA SER A 125 -7.81 28.14 1.02
C SER A 125 -8.90 27.09 1.30
N LEU A 126 -8.49 25.94 1.83
CA LEU A 126 -9.39 24.84 2.18
C LEU A 126 -9.58 24.83 3.70
N MET A 127 -10.79 25.12 4.16
CA MET A 127 -11.12 25.19 5.57
C MET A 127 -11.70 23.88 6.09
N ALA A 128 -11.24 23.46 7.27
CA ALA A 128 -11.80 22.32 7.99
C ALA A 128 -11.97 22.59 9.48
N THR A 129 -12.96 21.94 10.08
CA THR A 129 -13.19 21.89 11.52
C THR A 129 -12.85 20.51 12.06
N VAL A 130 -12.16 20.45 13.20
CA VAL A 130 -11.87 19.20 13.90
C VAL A 130 -13.10 18.76 14.69
N GLU A 131 -13.74 17.66 14.29
CA GLU A 131 -14.94 17.12 14.97
C GLU A 131 -14.57 16.16 16.10
N GLU A 132 -13.57 15.32 15.84
CA GLU A 132 -13.16 14.27 16.77
C GLU A 132 -11.64 14.16 16.83
N LYS A 133 -11.16 13.60 17.95
CA LYS A 133 -9.75 13.29 18.16
C LYS A 133 -9.62 11.84 18.59
N GLY A 134 -8.86 11.08 17.81
CA GLY A 134 -8.49 9.71 18.09
C GLY A 134 -7.13 9.58 18.77
N GLU A 135 -6.66 8.34 18.85
CA GLU A 135 -5.33 8.02 19.35
C GLU A 135 -4.24 8.33 18.32
N GLY A 136 -2.99 8.43 18.76
CA GLY A 136 -1.84 8.55 17.85
C GLY A 136 -1.77 9.83 17.00
N GLY A 137 -2.64 10.81 17.25
CA GLY A 137 -2.74 12.03 16.45
C GLY A 137 -3.77 11.95 15.31
N GLU A 138 -4.58 10.90 15.28
CA GLU A 138 -5.75 10.81 14.39
C GLU A 138 -6.78 11.89 14.77
N VAL A 139 -7.37 12.53 13.77
CA VAL A 139 -8.45 13.52 13.90
C VAL A 139 -9.49 13.29 12.81
N THR A 140 -10.74 13.62 13.12
CA THR A 140 -11.81 13.70 12.12
C THR A 140 -11.96 15.16 11.70
N LEU A 141 -11.76 15.43 10.41
CA LEU A 141 -11.88 16.74 9.78
C LEU A 141 -13.17 16.80 8.97
N ARG A 142 -14.04 17.75 9.30
CA ARG A 142 -15.15 18.16 8.42
C ARG A 142 -14.75 19.39 7.64
N PHE A 143 -14.74 19.28 6.32
CA PHE A 143 -14.43 20.37 5.41
C PHE A 143 -15.66 21.24 5.13
N ASP A 144 -15.42 22.51 4.82
CA ASP A 144 -16.50 23.42 4.39
C ASP A 144 -16.97 23.14 2.94
N LEU A 145 -16.22 22.32 2.20
CA LEU A 145 -16.57 21.82 0.87
C LEU A 145 -16.97 20.35 0.94
N SER A 146 -17.77 19.91 -0.03
CA SER A 146 -18.25 18.53 -0.12
C SER A 146 -18.16 17.98 -1.54
N GLY A 147 -18.05 16.65 -1.66
CA GLY A 147 -18.10 15.94 -2.93
C GLY A 147 -17.01 16.42 -3.92
N PRO A 148 -17.33 16.55 -5.22
CA PRO A 148 -16.35 16.92 -6.25
C PRO A 148 -15.61 18.23 -5.98
N ALA A 149 -16.28 19.23 -5.38
CA ALA A 149 -15.64 20.50 -5.05
C ALA A 149 -14.55 20.36 -3.97
N LEU A 150 -14.75 19.45 -3.01
CA LEU A 150 -13.73 19.11 -2.03
C LEU A 150 -12.56 18.37 -2.68
N ASP A 151 -12.86 17.46 -3.60
CA ASP A 151 -11.83 16.68 -4.31
C ASP A 151 -10.93 17.60 -5.14
N GLU A 152 -11.51 18.55 -5.91
CA GLU A 152 -10.77 19.56 -6.64
C GLU A 152 -9.91 20.45 -5.73
N ALA A 153 -10.44 20.85 -4.57
CA ALA A 153 -9.68 21.65 -3.60
C ALA A 153 -8.50 20.87 -3.01
N ILE A 154 -8.69 19.60 -2.61
CA ILE A 154 -7.61 18.72 -2.14
C ILE A 154 -6.55 18.55 -3.23
N MET A 155 -6.96 18.33 -4.48
CA MET A 155 -6.05 18.20 -5.62
C MET A 155 -5.18 19.45 -5.83
N SER A 156 -5.73 20.63 -5.56
CA SER A 156 -5.06 21.92 -5.73
C SER A 156 -4.08 22.26 -4.59
N VAL A 157 -4.48 22.00 -3.34
CA VAL A 157 -3.70 22.44 -2.15
C VAL A 157 -2.81 21.35 -1.56
N GLY A 158 -3.05 20.09 -1.94
CA GLY A 158 -2.37 18.95 -1.36
C GLY A 158 -1.04 18.59 -2.03
N HIS A 159 -0.24 17.84 -1.30
CA HIS A 159 1.02 17.25 -1.74
C HIS A 159 0.92 15.72 -1.82
N ILE A 160 1.74 15.07 -2.65
CA ILE A 160 1.80 13.62 -2.66
C ILE A 160 2.37 13.16 -1.30
N PRO A 161 1.64 12.33 -0.55
CA PRO A 161 2.09 11.81 0.74
C PRO A 161 3.19 10.75 0.55
N LEU A 162 4.40 11.20 0.22
CA LEU A 162 5.55 10.29 0.15
C LEU A 162 5.75 9.61 1.50
N PRO A 163 6.11 8.32 1.51
CA PRO A 163 6.39 7.60 2.73
C PRO A 163 7.41 8.34 3.62
N PRO A 164 7.26 8.34 4.96
CA PRO A 164 8.07 9.15 5.86
C PRO A 164 9.59 8.95 5.73
N TYR A 165 10.04 7.74 5.39
CA TYR A 165 11.45 7.44 5.22
C TYR A 165 12.05 8.02 3.93
N ILE A 166 11.22 8.31 2.91
CA ILE A 166 11.64 9.04 1.70
C ILE A 166 11.64 10.54 2.00
N ALA A 167 10.53 11.04 2.55
CA ALA A 167 10.34 12.45 2.88
C ALA A 167 11.37 12.98 3.90
N ALA A 168 11.90 12.12 4.79
CA ALA A 168 12.95 12.47 5.73
C ALA A 168 14.35 12.60 5.09
N LYS A 169 14.56 12.02 3.91
CA LYS A 169 15.86 12.00 3.21
C LYS A 169 15.91 12.94 2.01
N ARG A 170 14.77 13.28 1.42
CA ARG A 170 14.65 14.24 0.31
C ARG A 170 13.25 14.88 0.26
N ALA A 171 13.17 16.06 -0.33
CA ALA A 171 11.90 16.68 -0.68
C ALA A 171 11.20 15.94 -1.84
N GLU A 172 9.89 16.14 -1.95
CA GLU A 172 9.08 15.82 -3.13
C GLU A 172 9.61 16.63 -4.33
N ASP A 173 9.63 16.01 -5.52
CA ASP A 173 9.82 16.73 -6.78
C ASP A 173 8.82 16.28 -7.85
N GLU A 174 8.86 16.93 -9.01
CA GLU A 174 7.90 16.70 -10.10
C GLU A 174 7.83 15.23 -10.55
N LYS A 175 8.91 14.46 -10.38
CA LYS A 175 8.92 13.04 -10.77
C LYS A 175 8.08 12.20 -9.82
N ASP A 176 7.91 12.59 -8.56
CA ASP A 176 7.18 11.80 -7.57
C ASP A 176 5.70 11.64 -7.92
N ARG A 177 5.08 12.64 -8.56
CA ARG A 177 3.70 12.54 -9.06
C ARG A 177 3.52 11.39 -10.06
N GLN A 178 4.56 11.08 -10.83
CA GLN A 178 4.56 9.98 -11.79
C GLN A 178 5.10 8.68 -11.18
N ASP A 179 6.18 8.77 -10.38
CA ASP A 179 6.90 7.65 -9.78
C ASP A 179 6.12 6.96 -8.68
N TYR A 180 5.34 7.70 -7.91
CA TYR A 180 4.49 7.16 -6.85
C TYR A 180 3.10 6.74 -7.35
N GLN A 181 3.01 6.36 -8.63
CA GLN A 181 1.77 5.90 -9.25
C GLN A 181 2.01 4.72 -10.19
N THR A 182 1.12 3.72 -10.15
CA THR A 182 1.09 2.63 -11.13
C THR A 182 0.56 3.13 -12.47
N ILE A 183 1.03 2.53 -13.58
CA ILE A 183 0.61 2.93 -14.94
C ILE A 183 -0.88 2.65 -15.24
N TYR A 184 -1.55 1.92 -14.36
CA TYR A 184 -2.93 1.48 -14.48
C TYR A 184 -3.82 2.02 -13.34
N ALA A 185 -3.37 3.05 -12.64
CA ALA A 185 -4.13 3.67 -11.57
C ALA A 185 -5.37 4.39 -12.09
N ARG A 186 -6.53 4.14 -11.47
CA ARG A 186 -7.84 4.65 -11.92
C ARG A 186 -8.66 5.22 -10.77
N GLU A 187 -8.82 4.46 -9.69
CA GLU A 187 -9.77 4.76 -8.62
C GLU A 187 -9.16 5.66 -7.55
N GLU A 188 -9.57 6.92 -7.50
CA GLU A 188 -9.04 7.93 -6.58
C GLU A 188 -9.46 7.65 -5.13
N GLY A 189 -8.50 7.64 -4.21
CA GLY A 189 -8.80 7.51 -2.77
C GLY A 189 -7.68 6.98 -1.90
N ALA A 190 -6.55 6.53 -2.48
CA ALA A 190 -5.41 6.06 -1.69
C ALA A 190 -4.47 7.19 -1.28
N VAL A 191 -3.79 6.96 -0.16
CA VAL A 191 -2.69 7.77 0.35
C VAL A 191 -1.37 7.10 0.02
N ALA A 192 -1.32 5.76 0.07
CA ALA A 192 -0.13 5.01 -0.27
C ALA A 192 -0.33 4.29 -1.61
N ALA A 193 0.70 4.31 -2.45
CA ALA A 193 0.70 3.57 -3.70
C ALA A 193 0.73 2.05 -3.44
N PRO A 194 0.12 1.22 -4.30
CA PRO A 194 0.32 -0.22 -4.30
C PRO A 194 1.69 -0.55 -4.91
N THR A 195 2.74 -0.49 -4.10
CA THR A 195 4.13 -0.34 -4.57
C THR A 195 4.67 -1.50 -5.40
N ALA A 196 4.18 -2.72 -5.17
CA ALA A 196 4.56 -3.87 -5.99
C ALA A 196 4.11 -3.71 -7.46
N GLY A 197 3.02 -2.96 -7.65
CA GLY A 197 2.50 -2.60 -8.97
C GLY A 197 3.34 -1.57 -9.71
N LEU A 198 4.21 -0.82 -9.02
CA LEU A 198 5.03 0.22 -9.64
C LEU A 198 6.03 -0.37 -10.64
N HIS A 199 6.41 -1.64 -10.48
CA HIS A 199 7.37 -2.32 -11.36
C HIS A 199 6.84 -2.58 -12.78
N PHE A 200 5.53 -2.47 -13.00
CA PHE A 200 4.93 -2.78 -14.29
C PHE A 200 5.10 -1.65 -15.30
N THR A 201 5.57 -2.02 -16.47
CA THR A 201 5.76 -1.15 -17.64
C THR A 201 4.80 -1.59 -18.76
N PRO A 202 4.54 -0.73 -19.76
CA PRO A 202 3.80 -1.15 -20.96
C PRO A 202 4.42 -2.38 -21.63
N ASP A 203 5.74 -2.48 -21.69
CA ASP A 203 6.46 -3.60 -22.29
C ASP A 203 6.25 -4.90 -21.50
N LEU A 204 6.28 -4.85 -20.15
CA LEU A 204 6.00 -6.01 -19.32
C LEU A 204 4.54 -6.46 -19.48
N PHE A 205 3.58 -5.54 -19.56
CA PHE A 205 2.19 -5.87 -19.87
C PHE A 205 2.04 -6.55 -21.23
N ALA A 206 2.71 -6.05 -22.27
CA ALA A 206 2.69 -6.69 -23.59
C ALA A 206 3.24 -8.13 -23.55
N LYS A 207 4.31 -8.38 -22.78
CA LYS A 207 4.84 -9.75 -22.60
C LYS A 207 3.88 -10.68 -21.86
N LEU A 208 3.20 -10.17 -20.83
CA LEU A 208 2.19 -10.94 -20.09
C LEU A 208 0.99 -11.29 -20.96
N ASP A 209 0.52 -10.35 -21.78
CA ASP A 209 -0.55 -10.59 -22.75
C ASP A 209 -0.14 -11.66 -23.78
N ALA A 210 1.09 -11.59 -24.30
CA ALA A 210 1.64 -12.58 -25.24
C ALA A 210 1.78 -13.98 -24.59
N ALA A 211 2.02 -14.05 -23.28
CA ALA A 211 2.05 -15.28 -22.50
C ALA A 211 0.65 -15.80 -22.09
N SER A 212 -0.43 -15.16 -22.56
CA SER A 212 -1.82 -15.51 -22.21
C SER A 212 -2.09 -15.46 -20.69
N ILE A 213 -1.51 -14.46 -20.02
CA ILE A 213 -1.76 -14.18 -18.61
C ILE A 213 -2.91 -13.18 -18.49
N GLU A 214 -3.91 -13.52 -17.69
CA GLU A 214 -5.05 -12.64 -17.46
C GLU A 214 -4.71 -11.53 -16.47
N ARG A 215 -5.35 -10.37 -16.65
CA ARG A 215 -5.19 -9.20 -15.78
C ARG A 215 -6.53 -8.79 -15.22
N HIS A 216 -6.62 -8.72 -13.90
CA HIS A 216 -7.82 -8.28 -13.18
C HIS A 216 -7.45 -7.17 -12.20
N PHE A 217 -8.31 -6.17 -12.08
CA PHE A 217 -8.05 -4.96 -11.29
C PHE A 217 -9.10 -4.86 -10.19
N VAL A 218 -8.67 -4.95 -8.95
CA VAL A 218 -9.48 -4.72 -7.75
C VAL A 218 -9.07 -3.39 -7.12
N THR A 219 -9.91 -2.86 -6.24
CA THR A 219 -9.64 -1.55 -5.61
C THR A 219 -9.57 -1.72 -4.11
N LEU A 220 -8.47 -1.31 -3.49
CA LEU A 220 -8.35 -1.15 -2.04
C LEU A 220 -7.63 0.16 -1.76
N HIS A 221 -8.35 1.12 -1.20
CA HIS A 221 -7.81 2.42 -0.84
C HIS A 221 -6.97 2.28 0.43
N VAL A 222 -5.65 2.41 0.25
CA VAL A 222 -4.67 2.29 1.33
C VAL A 222 -4.55 3.64 2.03
N GLY A 223 -4.94 3.69 3.31
CA GLY A 223 -4.79 4.87 4.14
C GLY A 223 -3.36 5.02 4.70
N ALA A 224 -3.05 6.21 5.25
CA ALA A 224 -1.74 6.50 5.86
C ALA A 224 -1.39 5.61 7.06
N GLY A 225 -2.36 4.88 7.63
CA GLY A 225 -2.16 3.91 8.71
C GLY A 225 -1.14 2.82 8.34
N THR A 226 -0.97 2.51 7.04
CA THR A 226 0.03 1.54 6.57
C THR A 226 1.48 1.93 6.90
N PHE A 227 1.76 3.21 7.19
CA PHE A 227 3.10 3.69 7.53
C PHE A 227 3.38 3.69 9.03
N LEU A 228 2.37 3.40 9.86
CA LEU A 228 2.54 3.44 11.30
C LEU A 228 3.28 2.20 11.78
N PRO A 229 4.33 2.35 12.61
CA PRO A 229 5.01 1.21 13.20
C PRO A 229 4.06 0.50 14.16
N MET A 230 4.21 -0.82 14.28
CA MET A 230 3.56 -1.54 15.36
C MET A 230 4.15 -1.11 16.70
N LYS A 231 3.28 -0.95 17.70
CA LYS A 231 3.64 -0.51 19.06
C LYS A 231 3.29 -1.55 20.13
N VAL A 232 3.02 -2.79 19.71
CA VAL A 232 2.62 -3.90 20.58
C VAL A 232 3.69 -4.98 20.56
N ASP A 233 3.78 -5.74 21.65
CA ASP A 233 4.76 -6.83 21.81
C ASP A 233 4.23 -8.17 21.28
N ASP A 234 2.92 -8.41 21.35
CA ASP A 234 2.25 -9.56 20.76
C ASP A 234 1.37 -9.14 19.59
N THR A 235 1.43 -9.92 18.50
CA THR A 235 0.61 -9.74 17.31
C THR A 235 -0.89 -9.72 17.62
N VAL A 236 -1.37 -10.46 18.62
CA VAL A 236 -2.82 -10.51 18.93
C VAL A 236 -3.37 -9.18 19.44
N ASP A 237 -2.51 -8.33 19.99
CA ASP A 237 -2.88 -7.02 20.53
C ASP A 237 -2.88 -5.92 19.45
N HIS A 238 -2.41 -6.23 18.23
CA HIS A 238 -2.36 -5.26 17.14
C HIS A 238 -3.74 -5.08 16.49
N LYS A 239 -4.25 -3.86 16.49
CA LYS A 239 -5.44 -3.48 15.72
C LYS A 239 -5.02 -2.94 14.35
N MET A 240 -5.39 -3.65 13.30
CA MET A 240 -5.21 -3.17 11.93
C MET A 240 -6.11 -1.97 11.65
N HIS A 241 -5.55 -0.97 10.96
CA HIS A 241 -6.37 0.08 10.37
C HIS A 241 -7.22 -0.51 9.24
N GLN A 242 -8.49 -0.10 9.19
CA GLN A 242 -9.39 -0.52 8.14
C GLN A 242 -9.05 0.22 6.83
N GLU A 243 -9.14 -0.51 5.73
CA GLU A 243 -9.01 0.00 4.38
C GLU A 243 -10.28 -0.36 3.61
N ILE A 244 -10.77 0.56 2.78
CA ILE A 244 -12.01 0.36 2.02
C ILE A 244 -11.67 -0.28 0.69
N GLY A 245 -12.26 -1.43 0.40
CA GLY A 245 -12.04 -2.15 -0.84
C GLY A 245 -13.30 -2.59 -1.56
N TYR A 246 -13.09 -3.05 -2.79
CA TYR A 246 -14.11 -3.46 -3.72
C TYR A 246 -13.60 -4.55 -4.67
N VAL A 247 -14.37 -5.64 -4.77
CA VAL A 247 -14.24 -6.72 -5.73
C VAL A 247 -15.60 -6.87 -6.41
N SER A 248 -15.65 -6.55 -7.71
CA SER A 248 -16.90 -6.65 -8.48
C SER A 248 -17.33 -8.10 -8.68
N ALA A 249 -18.62 -8.29 -8.97
CA ALA A 249 -19.15 -9.62 -9.27
C ALA A 249 -18.50 -10.25 -10.51
N GLU A 250 -18.22 -9.44 -11.52
CA GLU A 250 -17.51 -9.87 -12.73
C GLU A 250 -16.09 -10.36 -12.42
N ILE A 251 -15.33 -9.61 -11.61
CA ILE A 251 -13.96 -10.00 -11.24
C ILE A 251 -13.98 -11.30 -10.43
N ALA A 252 -14.89 -11.40 -9.46
CA ALA A 252 -15.07 -12.61 -8.66
C ALA A 252 -15.38 -13.83 -9.56
N GLU A 253 -16.29 -13.69 -10.53
CA GLU A 253 -16.62 -14.75 -11.48
C GLU A 253 -15.41 -15.15 -12.33
N ARG A 254 -14.69 -14.17 -12.91
CA ARG A 254 -13.50 -14.43 -13.74
C ARG A 254 -12.41 -15.14 -12.95
N LEU A 255 -12.10 -14.69 -11.73
CA LEU A 255 -11.08 -15.32 -10.88
C LEU A 255 -11.49 -16.72 -10.41
N ASN A 256 -12.76 -16.95 -10.11
CA ASN A 256 -13.24 -18.30 -9.83
C ASN A 256 -13.13 -19.20 -11.06
N ALA A 257 -13.39 -18.68 -12.26
CA ALA A 257 -13.21 -19.42 -13.50
C ALA A 257 -11.73 -19.79 -13.72
N VAL A 258 -10.77 -18.90 -13.38
CA VAL A 258 -9.32 -19.19 -13.40
C VAL A 258 -9.02 -20.43 -12.56
N LYS A 259 -9.49 -20.45 -11.32
CA LYS A 259 -9.29 -21.59 -10.43
C LYS A 259 -9.97 -22.86 -10.96
N ALA A 260 -11.19 -22.74 -11.49
CA ALA A 260 -11.94 -23.88 -12.02
C ALA A 260 -11.23 -24.59 -13.20
N ARG A 261 -10.45 -23.85 -14.00
CA ARG A 261 -9.62 -24.40 -15.09
C ARG A 261 -8.20 -24.79 -14.66
N GLY A 262 -7.88 -24.70 -13.37
CA GLY A 262 -6.56 -25.04 -12.82
C GLY A 262 -5.48 -23.97 -12.99
N GLY A 263 -5.86 -22.75 -13.38
CA GLY A 263 -4.97 -21.59 -13.37
C GLY A 263 -4.75 -21.06 -11.96
N ARG A 264 -3.64 -20.34 -11.77
CA ARG A 264 -3.24 -19.77 -10.48
C ARG A 264 -3.66 -18.31 -10.35
N ILE A 265 -4.03 -17.90 -9.15
CA ILE A 265 -4.24 -16.49 -8.78
C ILE A 265 -2.95 -15.94 -8.20
N VAL A 266 -2.39 -14.95 -8.89
CA VAL A 266 -1.14 -14.27 -8.53
C VAL A 266 -1.47 -12.83 -8.12
N CYS A 267 -1.39 -12.53 -6.83
CA CYS A 267 -1.61 -11.16 -6.36
C CYS A 267 -0.37 -10.31 -6.55
N VAL A 268 -0.54 -9.10 -7.08
CA VAL A 268 0.49 -8.08 -7.18
C VAL A 268 0.31 -7.11 -6.03
N GLY A 269 1.12 -7.30 -4.99
CA GLY A 269 1.11 -6.55 -3.74
C GLY A 269 0.31 -7.23 -2.63
N THR A 270 0.73 -6.99 -1.39
CA THR A 270 0.05 -7.48 -0.18
C THR A 270 -1.37 -6.92 -0.03
N THR A 271 -1.62 -5.73 -0.57
CA THR A 271 -2.93 -5.09 -0.58
C THR A 271 -3.96 -5.85 -1.41
N SER A 272 -3.62 -6.24 -2.65
CA SER A 272 -4.52 -7.05 -3.48
C SER A 272 -4.73 -8.44 -2.87
N LEU A 273 -3.68 -9.04 -2.30
CA LEU A 273 -3.80 -10.29 -1.55
C LEU A 273 -4.80 -10.18 -0.39
N ARG A 274 -4.65 -9.17 0.47
CA ARG A 274 -5.54 -8.99 1.64
C ARG A 274 -6.99 -8.80 1.20
N LEU A 275 -7.22 -8.07 0.12
CA LEU A 275 -8.57 -7.89 -0.43
C LEU A 275 -9.16 -9.21 -0.94
N ILE A 276 -8.41 -9.97 -1.74
CA ILE A 276 -8.87 -11.26 -2.27
C ILE A 276 -9.12 -12.27 -1.15
N GLU A 277 -8.25 -12.35 -0.15
CA GLU A 277 -8.44 -13.22 1.02
C GLU A 277 -9.61 -12.78 1.91
N SER A 278 -9.91 -11.47 1.97
CA SER A 278 -11.11 -10.96 2.66
C SER A 278 -12.40 -11.29 1.91
N ALA A 279 -12.34 -11.30 0.57
CA ALA A 279 -13.46 -11.63 -0.30
C ALA A 279 -13.68 -13.15 -0.48
N ALA A 280 -12.73 -13.98 -0.06
CA ALA A 280 -12.77 -15.43 -0.22
C ALA A 280 -13.52 -16.12 0.93
N SER A 281 -14.45 -17.02 0.59
CA SER A 281 -15.05 -17.95 1.53
C SER A 281 -14.09 -19.06 1.94
N GLU A 282 -14.42 -19.81 2.99
CA GLU A 282 -13.56 -20.86 3.57
C GLU A 282 -13.22 -22.01 2.61
N ASP A 283 -14.05 -22.25 1.59
CA ASP A 283 -13.80 -23.19 0.50
C ASP A 283 -12.94 -22.61 -0.63
N GLY A 284 -12.49 -21.36 -0.51
CA GLY A 284 -11.60 -20.71 -1.46
C GLY A 284 -12.28 -20.11 -2.68
N LYS A 285 -13.61 -19.96 -2.65
CA LYS A 285 -14.39 -19.23 -3.66
C LYS A 285 -14.35 -17.73 -3.38
N ILE A 286 -14.02 -16.93 -4.40
CA ILE A 286 -14.00 -15.46 -4.29
C ILE A 286 -15.42 -14.94 -4.50
N LEU A 287 -15.91 -14.11 -3.59
CA LEU A 287 -17.24 -13.51 -3.65
C LEU A 287 -17.15 -12.05 -4.09
N PRO A 288 -18.20 -11.50 -4.74
CA PRO A 288 -18.35 -10.05 -4.85
C PRO A 288 -18.32 -9.45 -3.44
N TRP A 289 -17.52 -8.41 -3.24
CA TRP A 289 -17.27 -7.87 -1.91
C TRP A 289 -17.04 -6.36 -1.95
N SER A 290 -17.57 -5.65 -0.97
CA SER A 290 -17.32 -4.22 -0.78
C SER A 290 -17.39 -3.89 0.70
N GLY A 291 -16.46 -3.07 1.18
CA GLY A 291 -16.48 -2.57 2.55
C GLY A 291 -15.09 -2.40 3.16
N PRO A 292 -15.03 -2.20 4.49
CA PRO A 292 -13.78 -2.15 5.21
C PRO A 292 -13.18 -3.54 5.41
N THR A 293 -11.89 -3.69 5.15
CA THR A 293 -11.11 -4.86 5.58
C THR A 293 -10.04 -4.43 6.59
N GLY A 294 -10.01 -5.12 7.72
CA GLY A 294 -8.95 -5.05 8.72
C GLY A 294 -8.23 -6.39 8.87
N ILE A 295 -8.24 -7.24 7.83
CA ILE A 295 -7.63 -8.57 7.91
C ILE A 295 -6.15 -8.44 8.28
N PHE A 296 -5.76 -9.17 9.32
CA PHE A 296 -4.37 -9.27 9.76
C PHE A 296 -3.87 -10.69 9.50
N ILE A 297 -2.96 -10.83 8.53
CA ILE A 297 -2.41 -12.12 8.12
C ILE A 297 -1.06 -12.32 8.80
N THR A 298 -0.99 -13.35 9.65
CA THR A 298 0.21 -13.76 10.39
C THR A 298 0.46 -15.26 10.19
N PRO A 299 1.66 -15.78 10.53
CA PRO A 299 1.91 -17.21 10.42
C PRO A 299 0.85 -18.06 11.13
N GLY A 300 0.43 -19.15 10.48
CA GLY A 300 -0.72 -19.96 10.87
C GLY A 300 -2.02 -19.61 10.13
N TYR A 301 -2.07 -18.51 9.37
CA TYR A 301 -3.18 -18.20 8.47
C TYR A 301 -3.25 -19.21 7.31
N ARG A 302 -4.44 -19.75 7.06
CA ARG A 302 -4.72 -20.59 5.89
C ARG A 302 -5.16 -19.70 4.72
N PHE A 303 -4.31 -19.55 3.72
CA PHE A 303 -4.66 -18.85 2.48
C PHE A 303 -5.73 -19.63 1.72
N LYS A 304 -6.78 -18.94 1.33
CA LYS A 304 -8.00 -19.52 0.75
C LYS A 304 -7.98 -19.47 -0.76
N ALA A 305 -7.49 -18.36 -1.32
CA ALA A 305 -7.67 -18.06 -2.73
C ALA A 305 -6.36 -17.81 -3.48
N VAL A 306 -5.36 -17.21 -2.84
CA VAL A 306 -4.13 -16.76 -3.49
C VAL A 306 -3.08 -17.87 -3.52
N ASP A 307 -2.45 -18.05 -4.68
CA ASP A 307 -1.45 -19.10 -4.94
C ASP A 307 -0.02 -18.54 -4.97
N LEU A 308 0.17 -17.36 -5.58
CA LEU A 308 1.45 -16.66 -5.63
C LEU A 308 1.27 -15.19 -5.23
N LEU A 309 2.34 -14.60 -4.70
CA LEU A 309 2.39 -13.18 -4.33
C LEU A 309 3.64 -12.53 -4.94
N MET A 310 3.46 -11.51 -5.77
CA MET A 310 4.52 -10.58 -6.12
C MET A 310 4.51 -9.41 -5.14
N THR A 311 5.60 -9.13 -4.44
CA THR A 311 5.67 -8.03 -3.47
C THR A 311 7.08 -7.47 -3.30
N ASN A 312 7.19 -6.22 -2.84
CA ASN A 312 8.47 -5.63 -2.44
C ASN A 312 9.03 -6.29 -1.17
N PHE A 313 10.26 -5.95 -0.81
CA PHE A 313 10.79 -6.22 0.53
C PHE A 313 10.27 -5.20 1.55
N HIS A 314 9.91 -5.69 2.73
CA HIS A 314 9.24 -4.94 3.80
C HIS A 314 10.19 -4.59 4.96
N LEU A 315 9.73 -3.73 5.88
CA LEU A 315 10.52 -3.33 7.06
C LEU A 315 10.55 -4.42 8.15
N PRO A 316 11.58 -4.43 9.02
CA PRO A 316 11.57 -5.27 10.22
C PRO A 316 10.40 -4.89 11.14
N LYS A 317 9.89 -5.88 11.88
CA LYS A 317 8.75 -5.74 12.80
C LYS A 317 7.49 -5.16 12.14
N SER A 318 7.31 -5.36 10.83
CA SER A 318 6.14 -4.88 10.09
C SER A 318 5.08 -5.98 9.91
N THR A 319 3.81 -5.56 9.87
CA THR A 319 2.67 -6.44 9.53
C THR A 319 2.84 -7.08 8.15
N LEU A 320 3.50 -6.40 7.22
CA LEU A 320 3.78 -6.93 5.88
C LEU A 320 4.84 -8.02 5.90
N PHE A 321 5.89 -7.90 6.74
CA PHE A 321 6.85 -8.99 6.91
C PHE A 321 6.21 -10.23 7.55
N MET A 322 5.24 -10.02 8.46
CA MET A 322 4.46 -11.13 9.03
C MET A 322 3.59 -11.83 7.97
N LEU A 323 2.98 -11.08 7.07
CA LEU A 323 2.16 -11.62 5.98
C LEU A 323 2.99 -12.48 5.02
N VAL A 324 4.13 -11.99 4.54
CA VAL A 324 4.99 -12.79 3.65
C VAL A 324 5.59 -13.99 4.39
N SER A 325 5.85 -13.86 5.68
CA SER A 325 6.28 -14.99 6.54
C SER A 325 5.18 -16.03 6.73
N ALA A 326 3.91 -15.60 6.75
CA ALA A 326 2.78 -16.53 6.74
C ALA A 326 2.68 -17.27 5.41
N PHE A 327 2.99 -16.58 4.30
CA PHE A 327 2.85 -17.10 2.95
C PHE A 327 3.94 -18.12 2.57
N CYS A 328 5.21 -17.83 2.83
CA CYS A 328 6.35 -18.69 2.47
C CYS A 328 6.96 -19.46 3.64
N GLY A 329 6.54 -19.18 4.87
CA GLY A 329 7.17 -19.64 6.10
C GLY A 329 8.23 -18.66 6.62
N LEU A 330 8.26 -18.49 7.95
CA LEU A 330 9.12 -17.52 8.63
C LEU A 330 10.62 -17.74 8.35
N GLU A 331 11.13 -18.95 8.54
CA GLU A 331 12.56 -19.23 8.33
C GLU A 331 12.97 -19.02 6.86
N THR A 332 12.12 -19.44 5.92
CA THR A 332 12.36 -19.19 4.49
C THR A 332 12.45 -17.70 4.18
N MET A 333 11.55 -16.88 4.74
CA MET A 333 11.58 -15.43 4.53
C MET A 333 12.76 -14.75 5.24
N ARG A 334 13.19 -15.24 6.41
CA ARG A 334 14.42 -14.75 7.06
C ARG A 334 15.65 -15.02 6.20
N HIS A 335 15.76 -16.21 5.63
CA HIS A 335 16.85 -16.54 4.70
C HIS A 335 16.79 -15.68 3.42
N ALA A 336 15.60 -15.51 2.84
CA ALA A 336 15.41 -14.66 1.66
C ALA A 336 15.82 -13.21 1.91
N TYR A 337 15.45 -12.64 3.06
CA TYR A 337 15.80 -11.27 3.43
C TYR A 337 17.30 -11.12 3.75
N ALA A 338 17.91 -12.10 4.43
CA ALA A 338 19.34 -12.11 4.66
C ALA A 338 20.14 -12.14 3.34
N HIS A 339 19.72 -12.99 2.39
CA HIS A 339 20.28 -13.02 1.03
C HIS A 339 20.10 -11.69 0.30
N ALA A 340 18.90 -11.11 0.39
CA ALA A 340 18.58 -9.84 -0.25
C ALA A 340 19.47 -8.71 0.29
N ILE A 341 19.66 -8.62 1.61
CA ILE A 341 20.56 -7.63 2.23
C ILE A 341 22.01 -7.88 1.80
N GLN A 342 22.51 -9.11 1.94
CA GLN A 342 23.90 -9.46 1.64
C GLN A 342 24.27 -9.22 0.17
N THR A 343 23.32 -9.42 -0.75
CA THR A 343 23.57 -9.22 -2.19
C THR A 343 23.19 -7.82 -2.68
N GLY A 344 22.76 -6.92 -1.80
CA GLY A 344 22.48 -5.52 -2.17
C GLY A 344 21.15 -5.30 -2.90
N TYR A 345 20.12 -6.08 -2.59
CA TYR A 345 18.75 -5.72 -2.98
C TYR A 345 18.33 -4.42 -2.31
N ARG A 346 17.50 -3.68 -3.02
CA ARG A 346 16.88 -2.46 -2.51
C ARG A 346 15.53 -2.78 -1.89
N PHE A 347 15.18 -2.12 -0.80
CA PHE A 347 14.02 -2.42 0.02
C PHE A 347 12.93 -1.35 -0.11
N TYR A 348 11.72 -1.75 0.29
CA TYR A 348 10.53 -0.92 0.46
C TYR A 348 9.89 -0.39 -0.83
N SER A 349 9.15 0.72 -0.77
CA SER A 349 8.23 1.14 -1.85
C SER A 349 8.86 1.25 -3.24
N TYR A 350 10.09 1.74 -3.31
CA TYR A 350 10.84 1.90 -4.57
C TYR A 350 11.96 0.87 -4.74
N GLY A 351 12.03 -0.08 -3.80
CA GLY A 351 13.03 -1.12 -3.79
C GLY A 351 12.82 -2.13 -4.92
N ASP A 352 13.50 -3.25 -4.82
CA ASP A 352 13.34 -4.38 -5.71
C ASP A 352 12.11 -5.22 -5.30
N SER A 353 11.81 -6.25 -6.08
CA SER A 353 10.62 -7.09 -5.92
C SER A 353 10.98 -8.55 -5.62
N SER A 354 9.96 -9.33 -5.26
CA SER A 354 10.05 -10.76 -5.04
C SER A 354 8.82 -11.47 -5.61
N LEU A 355 8.99 -12.72 -6.06
CA LEU A 355 7.90 -13.64 -6.34
C LEU A 355 7.89 -14.73 -5.29
N LEU A 356 6.81 -14.80 -4.55
CA LEU A 356 6.64 -15.71 -3.45
C LEU A 356 5.71 -16.84 -3.90
N PHE A 357 6.15 -18.07 -3.68
CA PHE A 357 5.33 -19.26 -3.80
C PHE A 357 4.87 -19.69 -2.41
N ARG A 358 3.59 -20.00 -2.28
CA ARG A 358 3.04 -20.42 -0.99
C ARG A 358 3.73 -21.69 -0.50
N LYS A 359 3.99 -21.74 0.81
CA LYS A 359 4.31 -22.99 1.51
C LYS A 359 3.00 -23.60 1.99
N ASP A 360 2.65 -24.75 1.44
CA ASP A 360 1.40 -25.45 1.77
C ASP A 360 1.40 -26.07 3.17
#